data_AF-A0AAD6P8F1-F1
#
_entry.id   AF-A0AAD6P8F1-F1
#
_cell.length_a   1.000
_cell.length_b   1.000
_cell.length_c   1.000
_cell.angle_alpha   90.00
_cell.angle_beta   90.00
_cell.angle_gamma   90.00
#
_symmetry.space_group_name_H-M   'P 1'
#
loop_
_entity.id
_entity.type
_entity.pdbx_description
1 polymer ?
#
loop_
_entity_poly.entity_id
_entity_poly.type
_entity_poly.pdbx_seq_one_letter_code
_entity_poly.pdbx_strand_id
1 'polypeptide(L)'
;MNGLSDEKGMKLVEKAKSKMVGTNSCWQNAYQHLFAGCSQILAVEEKRWRFAWHLSDCFQKDSGRPAFPYCDTKSPMVNCLKMLNDNEHKDGMSMLHDAYTNLGQEVDNVRNEVVEIEKQISVVGDTLSSKMQTLQTSADDIENMAGKSLDKQKQLLDGQSNALKGLQLLTQFQSKR
;
A
#
# COMPACT_ATOMS: atom_id res chain seq x y z
N MET A 1 -5.83 14.29 -11.83
CA MET A 1 -5.32 13.35 -10.82
C MET A 1 -4.73 12.15 -11.54
N ASN A 2 -3.41 12.10 -11.71
CA ASN A 2 -2.70 10.88 -12.09
C ASN A 2 -1.56 10.78 -11.08
N GLY A 3 -1.69 9.84 -10.14
CA GLY A 3 -0.63 9.53 -9.19
C GLY A 3 0.61 9.14 -9.99
N LEU A 4 1.69 9.92 -9.84
CA LEU A 4 3.00 9.54 -10.35
C LEU A 4 3.38 8.24 -9.65
N SER A 5 3.09 7.14 -10.32
CA SER A 5 3.72 5.86 -10.06
C SER A 5 5.22 6.08 -10.27
N ASP A 6 5.95 6.21 -9.17
CA ASP A 6 7.39 6.46 -9.18
C ASP A 6 8.06 5.38 -10.05
N GLU A 7 8.58 5.79 -11.19
CA GLU A 7 9.14 4.90 -12.22
C GLU A 7 10.28 4.05 -11.63
N LYS A 8 10.97 4.58 -10.61
CA LYS A 8 11.97 3.84 -9.84
C LYS A 8 11.32 2.77 -8.95
N GLY A 9 10.28 3.09 -8.21
CA GLY A 9 9.48 2.13 -7.46
C GLY A 9 8.92 1.01 -8.34
N MET A 10 8.33 1.34 -9.49
CA MET A 10 7.83 0.35 -10.46
C MET A 10 8.95 -0.53 -11.02
N LYS A 11 10.13 0.03 -11.32
CA LYS A 11 11.30 -0.76 -11.75
C LYS A 11 11.82 -1.68 -10.66
N LEU A 12 11.77 -1.29 -9.40
CA LEU A 12 12.16 -2.15 -8.27
C LEU A 12 11.15 -3.29 -8.08
N VAL A 13 9.85 -3.01 -8.19
CA VAL A 13 8.78 -4.02 -8.12
C VAL A 13 8.86 -4.99 -9.30
N GLU A 14 9.08 -4.52 -10.52
CA GLU A 14 9.22 -5.37 -11.69
C GLU A 14 10.55 -6.14 -11.70
N LYS A 15 11.63 -5.58 -11.14
CA LYS A 15 12.89 -6.29 -10.91
C LYS A 15 12.75 -7.36 -9.82
N ALA A 16 11.95 -7.12 -8.79
CA ALA A 16 11.62 -8.12 -7.77
C ALA A 16 10.72 -9.22 -8.34
N LYS A 17 9.68 -8.86 -9.11
CA LYS A 17 8.82 -9.81 -9.82
C LYS A 17 9.58 -10.67 -10.81
N SER A 18 10.44 -10.10 -11.65
CA SER A 18 11.25 -10.88 -12.61
C SER A 18 12.23 -11.82 -11.93
N LYS A 19 12.73 -11.47 -10.73
CA LYS A 19 13.49 -12.39 -9.86
C LYS A 19 12.62 -13.47 -9.21
N MET A 20 11.34 -13.20 -8.96
CA MET A 20 10.37 -14.19 -8.47
C MET A 20 9.79 -15.08 -9.58
N VAL A 21 9.82 -14.64 -10.84
CA VAL A 21 9.37 -15.37 -12.05
C VAL A 21 10.52 -16.17 -12.68
N GLY A 22 11.76 -15.95 -12.23
CA GLY A 22 12.95 -16.69 -12.64
C GLY A 22 12.99 -18.08 -12.02
N THR A 23 12.67 -19.08 -12.85
CA THR A 23 12.78 -20.54 -12.68
C THR A 23 11.88 -21.17 -11.62
N ASN A 24 11.25 -22.31 -11.99
CA ASN A 24 10.51 -23.26 -11.14
C ASN A 24 11.41 -23.88 -10.04
N SER A 25 12.15 -23.03 -9.34
CA SER A 25 13.04 -23.39 -8.27
C SER A 25 12.20 -23.84 -7.09
N CYS A 26 12.76 -24.76 -6.32
CA CYS A 26 12.13 -25.22 -5.10
C CYS A 26 11.79 -24.04 -4.16
N TRP A 27 12.58 -22.95 -4.17
CA TRP A 27 12.33 -21.73 -3.40
C TRP A 27 11.04 -21.04 -3.82
N GLN A 28 10.83 -20.87 -5.13
CA GLN A 28 9.61 -20.27 -5.66
C GLN A 28 8.37 -21.05 -5.21
N ASN A 29 8.41 -22.39 -5.29
CA ASN A 29 7.30 -23.24 -4.87
C ASN A 29 7.05 -23.14 -3.37
N ALA A 30 8.10 -23.17 -2.54
CA ALA A 30 7.96 -23.00 -1.09
C ALA A 30 7.35 -21.63 -0.75
N TYR A 31 7.86 -20.54 -1.33
CA TYR A 31 7.31 -19.20 -1.10
C TYR A 31 5.89 -19.01 -1.64
N GLN A 32 5.55 -19.58 -2.79
CA GLN A 32 4.17 -19.55 -3.30
C GLN A 32 3.20 -20.25 -2.33
N HIS A 33 3.60 -21.37 -1.72
CA HIS A 33 2.82 -22.02 -0.67
C HIS A 33 2.63 -21.12 0.56
N LEU A 34 3.65 -20.36 0.97
CA LEU A 34 3.55 -19.36 2.03
C LEU A 34 2.54 -18.25 1.68
N PHE A 35 2.69 -17.65 0.50
CA PHE A 35 1.87 -16.52 0.07
C PHE A 35 0.41 -16.89 -0.21
N ALA A 36 0.12 -18.14 -0.58
CA ALA A 36 -1.25 -18.61 -0.77
C ALA A 36 -2.04 -18.76 0.56
N GLY A 37 -1.39 -18.66 1.74
CA GLY A 37 -2.05 -18.95 3.01
C GLY A 37 -1.37 -18.43 4.28
N CYS A 38 -0.63 -17.31 4.23
CA CYS A 38 0.14 -16.76 5.37
C CYS A 38 -0.62 -16.78 6.71
N SER A 39 -1.89 -16.39 6.73
CA SER A 39 -2.71 -16.39 7.96
C SER A 39 -2.97 -17.80 8.51
N GLN A 40 -3.12 -18.80 7.65
CA GLN A 40 -3.38 -20.19 8.05
C GLN A 40 -2.11 -20.96 8.38
N ILE A 41 -1.02 -20.69 7.66
CA ILE A 41 0.29 -21.30 7.90
C ILE A 41 0.80 -20.83 9.24
N LEU A 42 0.78 -19.52 9.51
CA LEU A 42 1.20 -18.97 10.81
C LEU A 42 0.21 -19.24 11.94
N ALA A 43 -1.00 -19.75 11.69
CA ALA A 43 -1.93 -20.13 12.75
C ALA A 43 -1.79 -21.60 13.16
N VAL A 44 -1.55 -22.50 12.20
CA VAL A 44 -1.55 -23.96 12.44
C VAL A 44 -0.13 -24.50 12.49
N GLU A 45 0.27 -25.01 13.65
CA GLU A 45 1.61 -25.55 13.91
C GLU A 45 2.08 -26.57 12.84
N GLU A 46 1.19 -27.49 12.46
CA GLU A 46 1.46 -28.49 11.42
C GLU A 46 1.81 -27.87 10.06
N LYS A 47 1.10 -26.80 9.67
CA LYS A 47 1.38 -26.07 8.41
C LYS A 47 2.71 -25.31 8.50
N ARG A 48 3.07 -24.77 9.66
CA ARG A 48 4.39 -24.13 9.89
C ARG A 48 5.50 -25.15 9.74
N TRP A 49 5.39 -26.31 10.41
CA TRP A 49 6.41 -27.35 10.38
C TRP A 49 6.62 -27.88 8.97
N ARG A 50 5.54 -28.05 8.21
CA ARG A 50 5.60 -28.54 6.84
C ARG A 50 6.19 -27.53 5.88
N PHE A 51 5.86 -26.25 6.04
CA PHE A 51 6.52 -25.17 5.30
C PHE A 51 8.02 -25.11 5.64
N ALA A 52 8.35 -25.23 6.92
CA ALA A 52 9.73 -25.25 7.38
C ALA A 52 10.53 -26.41 6.79
N TRP A 53 9.93 -27.60 6.72
CA TRP A 53 10.52 -28.77 6.06
C TRP A 53 10.86 -28.50 4.60
N HIS A 54 9.91 -27.95 3.83
CA HIS A 54 10.11 -27.66 2.41
C HIS A 54 11.20 -26.62 2.16
N LEU A 55 11.23 -25.54 2.95
CA LEU A 55 12.31 -24.54 2.87
C LEU A 55 13.69 -25.16 3.17
N SER A 56 13.75 -26.01 4.19
CA SER A 56 15.00 -26.60 4.66
C SER A 56 15.56 -27.64 3.69
N ASP A 57 14.69 -28.48 3.13
CA ASP A 57 15.03 -29.40 2.04
C ASP A 57 15.54 -28.63 0.81
N CYS A 58 14.92 -27.47 0.52
CA CYS A 58 15.37 -26.57 -0.52
C CYS A 58 16.79 -26.08 -0.31
N PHE A 59 17.07 -25.58 0.88
CA PHE A 59 18.37 -25.06 1.25
C PHE A 59 19.47 -26.13 1.20
N GLN A 60 19.18 -27.36 1.66
CA GLN A 60 20.14 -28.47 1.55
C GLN A 60 20.50 -28.75 0.09
N LYS A 61 19.49 -28.87 -0.79
CA LYS A 61 19.70 -29.13 -2.22
C LYS A 61 20.53 -28.04 -2.90
N ASP A 62 20.22 -26.76 -2.64
CA ASP A 62 20.94 -25.63 -3.23
C ASP A 62 22.38 -25.50 -2.69
N SER A 63 22.62 -25.88 -1.44
CA SER A 63 23.96 -25.88 -0.84
C SER A 63 24.80 -27.11 -1.18
N GLY A 64 24.29 -28.01 -2.05
CA GLY A 64 24.97 -29.24 -2.45
C GLY A 64 24.98 -30.33 -1.38
N ARG A 65 24.15 -30.19 -0.34
CA ARG A 65 23.97 -31.17 0.73
C ARG A 65 22.87 -32.18 0.39
N PRO A 66 22.84 -33.36 1.05
CA PRO A 66 21.78 -34.34 0.83
C PRO A 66 20.39 -33.76 1.11
N ALA A 67 19.42 -34.14 0.26
CA ALA A 67 18.02 -33.80 0.48
C ALA A 67 17.50 -34.37 1.80
N PHE A 68 16.47 -33.74 2.36
CA PHE A 68 15.76 -34.31 3.51
C PHE A 68 15.12 -35.66 3.10
N PRO A 69 14.87 -36.57 4.06
CA PRO A 69 14.09 -37.78 3.79
C PRO A 69 12.73 -37.45 3.18
N TYR A 70 12.14 -38.39 2.45
CA TYR A 70 10.79 -38.19 1.95
C TYR A 70 9.79 -38.12 3.12
N CYS A 71 8.97 -37.07 3.15
CA CYS A 71 7.89 -36.87 4.11
C CYS A 71 6.56 -36.75 3.36
N ASP A 72 5.66 -37.73 3.55
CA ASP A 72 4.36 -37.74 2.88
C ASP A 72 3.49 -36.57 3.37
N THR A 73 2.81 -35.93 2.43
CA THR A 73 1.96 -34.77 2.67
C THR A 73 0.78 -35.00 3.62
N LYS A 74 0.37 -36.26 3.79
CA LYS A 74 -0.72 -36.71 4.65
C LYS A 74 -0.21 -37.24 6.00
N SER A 75 1.10 -37.48 6.11
CA SER A 75 1.71 -37.91 7.37
C SER A 75 1.89 -36.72 8.31
N PRO A 76 1.64 -36.90 9.62
CA PRO A 76 1.95 -35.89 10.61
C PRO A 76 3.45 -35.54 10.60
N MET A 77 3.76 -34.24 10.58
CA MET A 77 5.13 -33.72 10.51
C MET A 77 5.99 -34.19 11.68
N VAL A 78 5.40 -34.41 12.85
CA VAL A 78 6.11 -34.96 14.02
C VAL A 78 6.84 -36.28 13.70
N ASN A 79 6.27 -37.12 12.84
CA ASN A 79 6.87 -38.39 12.45
C ASN A 79 8.08 -38.15 11.53
N CYS A 80 7.98 -37.20 10.60
CA CYS A 80 9.07 -36.82 9.71
C CYS A 80 10.23 -36.16 10.47
N LEU A 81 9.93 -35.30 11.44
CA LEU A 81 10.93 -34.66 12.29
C LEU A 81 11.69 -35.67 13.16
N LYS A 82 11.00 -36.72 13.65
CA LYS A 82 11.64 -37.80 14.41
C LYS A 82 12.71 -38.53 13.59
N MET A 83 12.47 -38.74 12.29
CA MET A 83 13.46 -39.36 11.38
C MET A 83 14.74 -38.53 11.20
N LEU A 84 14.70 -37.21 11.43
CA LEU A 84 15.90 -36.37 11.38
C LEU A 84 16.74 -36.47 12.66
N ASN A 85 16.10 -36.67 13.82
CA ASN A 85 16.77 -36.78 15.11
C ASN A 85 17.63 -38.04 15.25
N ASP A 86 17.27 -39.12 14.56
CA ASP A 86 17.95 -40.41 14.66
C ASP A 86 19.19 -40.52 13.75
N ASN A 87 19.42 -39.55 12.84
CA ASN A 87 20.41 -39.64 11.75
C ASN A 87 21.53 -38.57 11.81
N GLU A 88 22.06 -38.22 12.98
CA GLU A 88 23.20 -37.28 13.16
C GLU A 88 22.95 -35.79 12.80
N HIS A 89 21.73 -35.38 12.42
CA HIS A 89 21.40 -34.00 11.98
C HIS A 89 21.05 -33.03 13.12
N LYS A 90 21.47 -33.31 14.35
CA LYS A 90 21.09 -32.54 15.55
C LYS A 90 21.57 -31.08 15.51
N ASP A 91 22.79 -30.88 15.02
CA ASP A 91 23.37 -29.53 14.85
C ASP A 91 22.65 -28.74 13.75
N GLY A 92 22.29 -29.42 12.65
CA GLY A 92 21.49 -28.83 11.58
C GLY A 92 20.12 -28.38 12.06
N MET A 93 19.48 -29.13 12.95
CA MET A 93 18.18 -28.77 13.54
C MET A 93 18.27 -27.55 14.46
N SER A 94 19.35 -27.42 15.24
CA SER A 94 19.58 -26.23 16.07
C SER A 94 19.76 -24.98 15.23
N MET A 95 20.60 -25.04 14.18
CA MET A 95 20.79 -23.91 13.26
C MET A 95 19.50 -23.49 12.57
N LEU A 96 18.67 -24.48 12.20
CA LEU A 96 17.36 -24.26 11.62
C LEU A 96 16.42 -23.54 12.60
N HIS A 97 16.39 -24.00 13.85
CA HIS A 97 15.57 -23.43 14.90
C HIS A 97 15.96 -21.97 15.18
N ASP A 98 17.25 -21.68 15.25
CA ASP A 98 17.77 -20.33 15.44
C ASP A 98 17.41 -19.43 14.25
N ALA A 99 17.57 -19.93 13.01
CA ALA A 99 17.18 -19.22 11.81
C ALA A 99 15.67 -18.91 11.78
N TYR A 100 14.81 -19.85 12.21
CA TYR A 100 13.36 -19.62 12.30
C TYR A 100 12.99 -18.63 13.39
N THR A 101 13.67 -18.69 14.54
CA THR A 101 13.43 -17.75 15.64
C THR A 101 13.79 -16.34 15.21
N ASN A 102 14.96 -16.16 14.59
CA ASN A 102 15.40 -14.88 14.04
C ASN A 102 14.45 -14.39 12.94
N LEU A 103 14.04 -15.26 12.01
CA LEU A 103 13.08 -14.89 10.97
C LEU A 103 11.73 -14.48 11.56
N GLY A 104 11.23 -15.19 12.57
CA GLY A 104 10.01 -14.83 13.27
C GLY A 104 10.10 -13.45 13.90
N GLN A 105 11.22 -13.16 14.57
CA GLN A 105 11.48 -11.85 15.17
C GLN A 105 11.54 -10.73 14.11
N GLU A 106 12.21 -10.95 12.99
CA GLU A 106 12.25 -9.98 11.88
C GLU A 106 10.87 -9.75 11.26
N VAL A 107 10.06 -10.80 11.11
CA VAL A 107 8.68 -10.67 10.61
C VAL A 107 7.80 -9.86 11.58
N ASP A 108 7.96 -10.08 12.88
CA ASP A 108 7.22 -9.32 13.90
C ASP A 108 7.67 -7.85 13.94
N ASN A 109 8.97 -7.57 13.77
CA ASN A 109 9.48 -6.20 13.64
C ASN A 109 8.86 -5.49 12.43
N VAL A 110 8.90 -6.13 11.25
CA VAL A 110 8.28 -5.60 10.03
C VAL A 110 6.79 -5.36 10.22
N ARG A 111 6.07 -6.29 10.87
CA ARG A 111 4.65 -6.12 11.18
C ARG A 111 4.40 -4.88 12.04
N ASN A 112 5.21 -4.65 13.07
CA ASN A 112 5.09 -3.48 13.94
C ASN A 112 5.38 -2.18 13.19
N GLU A 113 6.40 -2.16 12.31
CA GLU A 113 6.68 -1.01 11.45
C GLU A 113 5.50 -0.71 10.51
N VAL A 114 4.88 -1.73 9.92
CA VAL A 114 3.70 -1.57 9.04
C VAL A 114 2.52 -0.96 9.80
N VAL A 115 2.28 -1.39 11.05
CA VAL A 115 1.21 -0.81 11.89
C VAL A 115 1.47 0.66 12.20
N GLU A 116 2.71 1.05 12.47
CA GLU A 116 3.05 2.46 12.71
C GLU A 116 2.92 3.30 11.43
N ILE A 117 3.29 2.75 10.27
CA ILE A 117 3.08 3.40 8.97
C ILE A 117 1.58 3.64 8.72
N GLU A 118 0.73 2.64 8.97
CA GLU A 118 -0.73 2.76 8.82
C GLU A 118 -1.30 3.90 9.69
N LYS A 119 -0.85 3.98 10.93
CA LYS A 119 -1.22 5.07 11.84
C LYS A 119 -0.79 6.44 11.32
N GLN A 120 0.44 6.57 10.82
CA GLN A 120 0.92 7.82 10.22
C GLN A 120 0.12 8.21 8.97
N ILE A 121 -0.23 7.24 8.12
CA ILE A 121 -1.09 7.46 6.95
C ILE A 121 -2.46 7.98 7.39
N SER A 122 -3.06 7.41 8.44
CA SER A 122 -4.34 7.90 8.99
C SER A 122 -4.25 9.37 9.41
N VAL A 123 -3.20 9.74 10.17
CA VAL A 123 -3.00 11.13 10.62
C VAL A 123 -2.82 12.10 9.46
N VAL A 124 -2.05 11.70 8.44
CA VAL A 124 -1.88 12.50 7.22
C VAL A 124 -3.21 12.64 6.48
N GLY A 125 -3.99 11.56 6.39
CA GLY A 125 -5.32 11.54 5.78
C GLY A 125 -6.30 12.49 6.47
N ASP A 126 -6.37 12.46 7.79
CA ASP A 126 -7.24 13.35 8.59
C ASP A 126 -6.83 14.82 8.44
N THR A 127 -5.51 15.08 8.47
CA THR A 127 -4.97 16.43 8.29
C THR A 127 -5.28 16.97 6.90
N LEU A 128 -5.13 16.13 5.86
CA LEU A 128 -5.43 16.51 4.48
C LEU A 128 -6.94 16.78 4.31
N SER A 129 -7.79 15.94 4.89
CA SER A 129 -9.24 16.11 4.88
C SER A 129 -9.65 17.45 5.51
N SER A 130 -9.12 17.76 6.70
CA SER A 130 -9.38 19.02 7.39
C SER A 130 -8.93 20.25 6.58
N LYS A 131 -7.73 20.19 5.98
CA LYS A 131 -7.23 21.27 5.11
C LYS A 131 -8.07 21.42 3.84
N MET A 132 -8.52 20.33 3.24
CA MET A 132 -9.38 20.34 2.06
C MET A 132 -10.73 20.98 2.37
N GLN A 133 -11.32 20.64 3.52
CA GLN A 133 -12.58 21.24 3.96
C GLN A 133 -12.42 22.75 4.18
N THR A 134 -11.29 23.18 4.76
CA THR A 134 -10.98 24.62 4.92
C THR A 134 -10.85 25.34 3.58
N LEU A 135 -10.19 24.72 2.60
CA LEU A 135 -10.07 25.26 1.24
C LEU A 135 -11.43 25.34 0.55
N GLN A 136 -12.28 24.32 0.70
CA GLN A 136 -13.62 24.30 0.14
C GLN A 136 -14.48 25.43 0.70
N THR A 137 -14.53 25.59 2.03
CA THR A 137 -15.25 26.71 2.66
C THR A 137 -14.73 28.06 2.17
N SER A 138 -13.41 28.22 2.06
CA SER A 138 -12.84 29.47 1.55
C SER A 138 -13.22 29.74 0.08
N ALA A 139 -13.31 28.70 -0.74
CA ALA A 139 -13.74 28.81 -2.13
C ALA A 139 -15.24 29.18 -2.22
N ASP A 140 -16.09 28.56 -1.40
CA ASP A 140 -17.53 28.84 -1.33
C ASP A 140 -17.80 30.30 -0.88
N ASP A 141 -16.99 30.81 0.05
CA ASP A 141 -17.05 32.21 0.50
C ASP A 141 -16.66 33.19 -0.62
N ILE A 142 -15.60 32.87 -1.36
CA ILE A 142 -15.17 33.66 -2.53
C ILE A 142 -16.26 33.65 -3.60
N GLU A 143 -16.84 32.49 -3.92
CA GLU A 143 -17.94 32.37 -4.87
C GLU A 143 -19.12 33.25 -4.46
N ASN A 144 -19.55 33.18 -3.20
CA ASN A 144 -20.64 33.99 -2.68
C ASN A 144 -20.35 35.49 -2.74
N MET A 145 -19.15 35.92 -2.33
CA MET A 145 -18.79 37.34 -2.33
C MET A 145 -18.61 37.89 -3.75
N ALA A 146 -18.01 37.10 -4.65
CA ALA A 146 -17.84 37.47 -6.05
C ALA A 146 -19.20 37.58 -6.74
N GLY A 147 -20.10 36.61 -6.53
CA GLY A 147 -21.48 36.64 -7.05
C GLY A 147 -22.23 37.91 -6.63
N LYS A 148 -22.27 38.19 -5.32
CA LYS A 148 -22.91 39.42 -4.79
C LYS A 148 -22.27 40.70 -5.33
N SER A 149 -20.96 40.72 -5.54
CA SER A 149 -20.24 41.89 -6.07
C SER A 149 -20.56 42.12 -7.55
N LEU A 150 -20.63 41.05 -8.35
CA LEU A 150 -21.01 41.11 -9.75
C LEU A 150 -22.46 41.58 -9.92
N ASP A 151 -23.39 41.09 -9.09
CA ASP A 151 -24.78 41.54 -9.11
C ASP A 151 -24.91 43.05 -8.84
N LYS A 152 -24.16 43.55 -7.84
CA LYS A 152 -24.12 44.99 -7.53
C LYS A 152 -23.51 45.81 -8.66
N GLN A 153 -22.42 45.33 -9.28
CA GLN A 153 -21.81 46.00 -10.43
C GLN A 153 -22.77 46.05 -11.62
N LYS A 154 -23.56 44.99 -11.85
CA LYS A 154 -24.60 44.97 -12.88
C LYS A 154 -25.69 46.01 -12.62
N GLN A 155 -26.21 46.07 -11.39
CA GLN A 155 -27.22 47.07 -11.01
C GLN A 155 -26.71 48.51 -11.20
N LEU A 156 -25.43 48.75 -10.86
CA LEU A 156 -24.80 50.05 -11.04
C LEU A 156 -24.67 50.43 -12.53
N LEU A 157 -24.26 49.49 -13.38
CA LEU A 157 -24.18 49.68 -14.83
C LEU A 157 -25.55 49.97 -15.44
N ASP A 158 -26.60 49.25 -15.02
CA ASP A 158 -27.97 49.47 -15.47
C ASP A 158 -28.48 50.87 -15.07
N GLY A 159 -28.20 51.28 -13.82
CA GLY A 159 -28.50 52.63 -13.33
C GLY A 159 -27.80 53.73 -14.13
N GLN A 160 -26.50 53.57 -14.40
CA GLN A 160 -25.72 54.49 -15.22
C GLN A 160 -26.23 54.58 -16.66
N SER A 161 -26.60 53.44 -17.28
CA SER A 161 -27.17 53.40 -18.62
C SER A 161 -28.47 54.20 -18.70
N ASN A 162 -29.35 54.05 -17.69
CA ASN A 162 -30.62 54.78 -17.63
C ASN A 162 -30.42 56.29 -17.41
N ALA A 163 -29.49 56.68 -16.53
CA ALA A 163 -29.15 58.09 -16.32
C ALA A 163 -28.60 58.74 -17.60
N LEU A 164 -27.74 58.03 -18.35
CA LEU A 164 -27.19 58.49 -19.61
C LEU A 164 -28.28 58.71 -20.67
N LYS A 165 -29.24 57.78 -20.81
CA LYS A 165 -30.40 57.95 -21.70
C LYS A 165 -31.22 59.18 -21.31
N GLY A 166 -31.43 59.40 -20.01
CA GLY A 166 -32.11 60.59 -19.51
C GLY A 166 -31.41 61.89 -19.88
N LEU A 167 -30.08 61.95 -19.73
CA LEU A 167 -29.27 63.11 -20.15
C LEU A 167 -29.37 63.37 -21.66
N GLN A 168 -29.31 62.33 -22.49
CA GLN A 168 -29.46 62.46 -23.94
C GLN A 168 -30.82 63.05 -24.33
N LEU A 169 -31.91 62.62 -23.69
CA LEU A 169 -33.25 63.19 -23.90
C LEU A 169 -33.31 64.68 -23.51
N LEU A 170 -32.72 65.06 -22.38
CA LEU A 170 -32.65 66.45 -21.95
C LEU A 170 -31.87 67.31 -22.94
N THR A 171 -30.73 66.83 -23.43
CA THR A 171 -29.95 67.53 -24.46
C THR A 171 -30.73 67.68 -25.78
N GLN A 172 -31.46 66.66 -26.21
CA GLN A 172 -32.34 66.74 -27.38
C GLN A 172 -33.49 67.74 -27.19
N PHE A 173 -34.05 67.84 -25.98
CA PHE A 173 -35.11 68.80 -25.69
C PHE A 173 -34.59 70.24 -25.72
N GLN A 174 -33.42 70.50 -25.13
CA GLN A 174 -32.82 71.82 -25.09
C GLN A 174 -32.39 72.36 -26.47
N SER A 175 -31.99 71.48 -27.39
CA SER A 175 -31.56 71.87 -28.75
C SER A 175 -32.71 72.22 -29.70
N LYS A 176 -33.97 71.97 -29.31
CA LYS A 176 -35.17 72.29 -30.12
C LYS A 176 -35.78 73.66 -29.78
N ARG A 177 -35.12 74.44 -28.92
CA ARG A 177 -35.57 75.75 -28.45
C ARG A 177 -34.69 76.85 -29.04
#